data_AF-A0A814YC87-F1
#
_entry.id   AF-A0A814YC87-F1
#
_cell.length_a   1.000
_cell.length_b   1.000
_cell.length_c   1.000
_cell.angle_alpha   90.00
_cell.angle_beta   90.00
_cell.angle_gamma   90.00
#
_symmetry.space_group_name_H-M   'P 1'
#
loop_
_entity.id
_entity.type
_entity.pdbx_description
1 polymer ?
#
loop_
_entity_poly.entity_id
_entity_poly.type
_entity_poly.pdbx_seq_one_letter_code
_entity_poly.pdbx_strand_id
1 'polypeptide(L)'
;MTKFIFVTLVLCAVFLSKTNALDADDYIAYIEKLSQDEQFLEEYAKWSFELFSQPDYLYGDKHKKFPCSTAKDATVPTSVHALRPSDIKCIGAMGDSLTAGLGAHALTPIGLLFENRGVSWSVGGDHTYTKILSLPNTLKQYTPQLEGFSTKVSIMLMNGQNATNNRLNVAKSGDRSTHMPYQAELLMQRLKNEDLCDWNNDWKVITFFVGGNDLCSFCEDPNVTKHTPEMYLSYVRDTLDKLYNSPLPRTLVNLVLTLDVRNVKELNSGGFVCQMLHKRTCPCAAFPTPEQAKTLADYIPRYQQILIDLVDSGRYEGRDDFTVVVQPFLAKTKLPLKDNHKIDFSYFAPDCFHFSGKGHSQAALSLWNNMLEPVGGKQWAWHMGESMKCPTEQYPYIFTSKNSAKALEEYQHSTTTTEVTPADSTTARHKHRKHHKSKSYSFSRMQLAAFAGSFLILIIILILAITKRQQIRVIVRRTGRRPLNGFENPQDPEDTDDVAIWNRPNTKSNDYSINNNMPKTHGTRISFE
;
A
#
# COMPACT_ATOMS: atom_id res chain seq x y z
N MET A 1 -32.59 -9.61 -8.41
CA MET A 1 -31.20 -9.22 -8.07
C MET A 1 -30.29 -10.43 -7.87
N THR A 2 -30.64 -11.38 -6.99
CA THR A 2 -29.81 -12.55 -6.60
C THR A 2 -29.18 -13.30 -7.78
N LYS A 3 -29.96 -13.67 -8.82
CA LYS A 3 -29.45 -14.36 -10.02
C LYS A 3 -28.42 -13.55 -10.83
N PHE A 4 -28.44 -12.22 -10.77
CA PHE A 4 -27.49 -11.35 -11.49
C PHE A 4 -26.14 -11.27 -10.76
N ILE A 5 -26.19 -11.24 -9.43
CA ILE A 5 -25.01 -11.31 -8.55
C ILE A 5 -24.32 -12.67 -8.75
N PHE A 6 -25.09 -13.77 -8.70
CA PHE A 6 -24.59 -15.13 -8.93
C PHE A 6 -23.90 -15.29 -10.29
N VAL A 7 -24.50 -14.82 -11.39
CA VAL A 7 -23.90 -14.89 -12.73
C VAL A 7 -22.62 -14.05 -12.83
N THR A 8 -22.56 -12.89 -12.17
CA THR A 8 -21.36 -12.04 -12.16
C THR A 8 -20.22 -12.71 -11.39
N LEU A 9 -20.52 -13.32 -10.23
CA LEU A 9 -19.58 -14.08 -9.41
C LEU A 9 -18.98 -15.27 -10.15
N VAL A 10 -19.82 -16.12 -10.76
CA VAL A 10 -19.38 -17.29 -11.53
C VAL A 10 -18.55 -16.88 -12.76
N LEU A 11 -18.92 -15.79 -13.45
CA LEU A 11 -18.15 -15.30 -14.59
C LEU A 11 -16.81 -14.67 -14.21
N CYS A 12 -16.71 -14.02 -13.05
CA CYS A 12 -15.42 -13.57 -12.50
C CYS A 12 -14.54 -14.76 -12.09
N ALA A 13 -15.09 -15.76 -11.40
CA ALA A 13 -14.37 -16.97 -11.01
C ALA A 13 -13.72 -17.68 -12.21
N VAL A 14 -14.50 -17.96 -13.26
CA VAL A 14 -14.02 -18.62 -14.50
C VAL A 14 -12.98 -17.80 -15.27
N PHE A 15 -12.85 -16.50 -14.99
CA PHE A 15 -11.82 -15.63 -15.60
C PHE A 15 -10.53 -15.53 -14.75
N LEU A 16 -10.61 -15.79 -13.45
CA LEU A 16 -9.53 -15.59 -12.48
C LEU A 16 -8.72 -16.86 -12.15
N SER A 17 -9.24 -18.05 -12.44
CA SER A 17 -8.58 -19.37 -12.22
C SER A 17 -7.40 -19.65 -13.18
N LYS A 18 -6.57 -18.63 -13.47
CA LYS A 18 -5.47 -18.68 -14.45
C LYS A 18 -4.17 -17.99 -14.03
N THR A 19 -4.10 -17.40 -12.84
CA THR A 19 -2.93 -16.60 -12.42
C THR A 19 -2.58 -16.85 -10.95
N ASN A 20 -1.55 -17.69 -10.74
CA ASN A 20 -1.09 -18.16 -9.43
C ASN A 20 -0.38 -17.03 -8.66
N ALA A 21 -1.07 -16.42 -7.68
CA ALA A 21 -0.49 -15.38 -6.81
C ALA A 21 -1.15 -15.32 -5.42
N LEU A 22 -2.42 -15.72 -5.35
CA LEU A 22 -2.98 -16.52 -4.26
C LEU A 22 -3.32 -17.89 -4.86
N ASP A 23 -3.69 -18.88 -4.05
CA ASP A 23 -4.49 -19.98 -4.59
C ASP A 23 -5.86 -19.38 -4.96
N ALA A 24 -6.00 -19.11 -6.26
CA ALA A 24 -7.17 -18.46 -6.81
C ALA A 24 -8.40 -19.36 -6.66
N ASP A 25 -8.21 -20.67 -6.68
CA ASP A 25 -9.29 -21.65 -6.55
C ASP A 25 -9.79 -21.71 -5.10
N ASP A 26 -8.90 -21.57 -4.11
CA ASP A 26 -9.27 -21.39 -2.69
C ASP A 26 -10.09 -20.11 -2.45
N TYR A 27 -9.67 -18.97 -3.02
CA TYR A 27 -10.41 -17.71 -2.90
C TYR A 27 -11.75 -17.77 -3.67
N ILE A 28 -11.77 -18.39 -4.85
CA ILE A 28 -12.98 -18.62 -5.64
C ILE A 28 -13.96 -19.52 -4.88
N ALA A 29 -13.52 -20.67 -4.36
CA ALA A 29 -14.35 -21.59 -3.59
C ALA A 29 -14.88 -20.93 -2.30
N TYR A 30 -14.07 -20.06 -1.68
CA TYR A 30 -14.50 -19.26 -0.54
C TYR A 30 -15.59 -18.24 -0.91
N ILE A 31 -15.42 -17.48 -1.99
CA ILE A 31 -16.44 -16.54 -2.48
C ILE A 31 -17.71 -17.26 -2.96
N GLU A 32 -17.58 -18.42 -3.63
CA GLU A 32 -18.70 -19.26 -4.04
C GLU A 32 -19.49 -19.74 -2.82
N LYS A 33 -18.79 -20.23 -1.78
CA LYS A 33 -19.40 -20.62 -0.51
C LYS A 33 -20.14 -19.46 0.17
N LEU A 34 -19.53 -18.27 0.23
CA LEU A 34 -20.18 -17.07 0.76
C LEU A 34 -21.41 -16.65 -0.08
N SER A 35 -21.38 -16.86 -1.39
CA SER A 35 -22.50 -16.52 -2.28
C SER A 35 -23.74 -17.42 -2.10
N GLN A 36 -23.59 -18.54 -1.40
CA GLN A 36 -24.66 -19.49 -1.07
C GLN A 36 -25.17 -19.32 0.38
N ASP A 37 -24.57 -18.44 1.17
CA ASP A 37 -24.93 -18.17 2.56
C ASP A 37 -25.96 -17.02 2.61
N GLU A 38 -27.21 -17.33 2.96
CA GLU A 38 -28.29 -16.34 2.99
C GLU A 38 -28.10 -15.26 4.06
N GLN A 39 -27.51 -15.60 5.21
CA GLN A 39 -27.21 -14.62 6.26
C GLN A 39 -26.12 -13.65 5.79
N PHE A 40 -25.07 -14.16 5.16
CA PHE A 40 -24.05 -13.33 4.52
C PHE A 40 -24.67 -12.37 3.50
N LEU A 41 -25.56 -12.87 2.62
CA LEU A 41 -26.20 -12.03 1.60
C LEU A 41 -27.10 -10.94 2.18
N GLU A 42 -27.84 -11.21 3.26
CA GLU A 42 -28.69 -10.21 3.92
C GLU A 42 -27.86 -9.15 4.68
N GLU A 43 -26.88 -9.57 5.48
CA GLU A 43 -25.96 -8.66 6.17
C GLU A 43 -25.20 -7.78 5.17
N TYR A 44 -24.68 -8.38 4.09
CA TYR A 44 -24.01 -7.69 2.97
C TYR A 44 -24.92 -6.65 2.30
N ALA A 45 -26.19 -6.98 2.04
CA ALA A 45 -27.11 -6.08 1.35
C ALA A 45 -27.41 -4.84 2.20
N LYS A 46 -27.59 -5.02 3.51
CA LYS A 46 -27.75 -3.93 4.47
C LYS A 46 -26.49 -3.09 4.62
N TRP A 47 -25.35 -3.74 4.86
CA TRP A 47 -24.05 -3.10 5.07
C TRP A 47 -23.61 -2.25 3.88
N SER A 48 -23.73 -2.79 2.67
CA SER A 48 -23.41 -2.05 1.44
C SER A 48 -24.33 -0.84 1.26
N PHE A 49 -25.64 -0.98 1.49
CA PHE A 49 -26.59 0.15 1.40
C PHE A 49 -26.27 1.27 2.40
N GLU A 50 -25.90 0.95 3.64
CA GLU A 50 -25.50 1.94 4.65
C GLU A 50 -24.24 2.72 4.23
N LEU A 51 -23.27 2.08 3.57
CA LEU A 51 -22.09 2.78 3.04
C LEU A 51 -22.35 3.55 1.76
N PHE A 52 -23.17 3.04 0.84
CA PHE A 52 -23.63 3.77 -0.35
C PHE A 52 -24.31 5.11 -0.01
N SER A 53 -24.87 5.23 1.19
CA SER A 53 -25.53 6.45 1.67
C SER A 53 -24.56 7.56 2.12
N GLN A 54 -23.28 7.23 2.35
CA GLN A 54 -22.30 8.15 2.93
C GLN A 54 -21.48 8.86 1.83
N PRO A 55 -21.63 10.19 1.66
CA PRO A 55 -21.08 10.93 0.50
C PRO A 55 -19.55 11.12 0.54
N ASP A 56 -18.94 10.86 1.69
CA ASP A 56 -17.53 10.95 2.04
C ASP A 56 -16.82 9.59 1.99
N TYR A 57 -17.53 8.46 2.02
CA TYR A 57 -16.96 7.10 2.09
C TYR A 57 -15.82 6.84 1.09
N LEU A 58 -16.04 7.21 -0.19
CA LEU A 58 -15.10 6.95 -1.28
C LEU A 58 -13.95 7.95 -1.36
N TYR A 59 -14.05 9.14 -0.77
CA TYR A 59 -13.16 10.26 -1.10
C TYR A 59 -12.74 11.15 0.09
N GLY A 60 -13.21 10.83 1.30
CA GLY A 60 -13.07 11.71 2.47
C GLY A 60 -13.90 12.99 2.37
N ASP A 61 -13.56 13.94 3.24
CA ASP A 61 -14.15 15.27 3.23
C ASP A 61 -13.76 16.06 1.98
N LYS A 62 -14.72 16.84 1.45
CA LYS A 62 -14.46 17.68 0.27
C LYS A 62 -13.80 18.99 0.67
N HIS A 63 -12.54 19.17 0.31
CA HIS A 63 -11.80 20.41 0.55
C HIS A 63 -12.18 21.48 -0.49
N LYS A 64 -12.63 22.66 -0.02
CA LYS A 64 -13.07 23.76 -0.90
C LYS A 64 -11.93 24.39 -1.70
N LYS A 65 -10.75 24.52 -1.07
CA LYS A 65 -9.51 25.04 -1.65
C LYS A 65 -8.33 24.50 -0.83
N PHE A 66 -7.13 24.56 -1.41
CA PHE A 66 -5.90 24.33 -0.65
C PHE A 66 -5.68 25.47 0.38
N PRO A 67 -5.32 25.18 1.65
CA PRO A 67 -5.25 26.20 2.69
C PRO A 67 -3.89 26.94 2.75
N CYS A 68 -2.81 26.34 2.26
CA CYS A 68 -1.45 26.86 2.43
C CYS A 68 -1.00 27.78 1.29
N SER A 69 -0.02 28.64 1.58
CA SER A 69 0.73 29.36 0.54
C SER A 69 1.57 28.39 -0.29
N THR A 70 1.64 28.60 -1.60
CA THR A 70 2.38 27.76 -2.56
C THR A 70 3.47 28.54 -3.29
N ALA A 71 4.03 29.57 -2.63
CA ALA A 71 5.13 30.34 -3.19
C ALA A 71 6.33 29.42 -3.49
N LYS A 72 6.90 29.55 -4.69
CA LYS A 72 8.13 28.86 -5.07
C LYS A 72 9.31 29.78 -4.87
N ASP A 73 10.32 29.27 -4.18
CA ASP A 73 11.66 29.86 -4.18
C ASP A 73 12.42 29.45 -5.45
N ALA A 74 13.44 30.21 -5.83
CA ALA A 74 14.19 30.07 -7.07
C ALA A 74 15.31 29.02 -7.00
N THR A 75 15.86 28.75 -5.81
CA THR A 75 17.04 27.90 -5.62
C THR A 75 16.66 26.51 -5.11
N VAL A 76 16.97 25.46 -5.88
CA VAL A 76 16.78 24.07 -5.43
C VAL A 76 17.82 23.74 -4.35
N PRO A 77 17.43 23.19 -3.18
CA PRO A 77 18.36 22.88 -2.11
C PRO A 77 19.29 21.73 -2.48
N THR A 78 20.51 21.75 -1.95
CA THR A 78 21.49 20.66 -2.04
C THR A 78 21.38 19.67 -0.88
N SER A 79 20.88 20.12 0.27
CA SER A 79 20.67 19.30 1.47
C SER A 79 19.20 18.97 1.70
N VAL A 80 18.93 17.73 2.10
CA VAL A 80 17.61 17.21 2.46
C VAL A 80 17.04 17.90 3.70
N HIS A 81 17.91 18.44 4.56
CA HIS A 81 17.53 19.21 5.75
C HIS A 81 17.01 20.62 5.41
N ALA A 82 17.15 21.05 4.15
CA ALA A 82 16.56 22.28 3.60
C ALA A 82 15.48 21.97 2.52
N LEU A 83 15.00 20.73 2.45
CA LEU A 83 13.99 20.31 1.47
C LEU A 83 12.62 20.92 1.76
N ARG A 84 12.02 21.63 0.80
CA ARG A 84 10.67 22.19 0.92
C ARG A 84 9.69 21.41 0.03
N PRO A 85 8.36 21.48 0.28
CA PRO A 85 7.37 20.81 -0.56
C PRO A 85 7.42 21.14 -2.07
N SER A 86 7.89 22.34 -2.44
CA SER A 86 8.05 22.78 -3.85
C SER A 86 9.27 22.21 -4.58
N ASP A 87 10.22 21.64 -3.83
CA ASP A 87 11.47 21.10 -4.39
C ASP A 87 11.28 19.66 -4.85
N ILE A 88 10.38 18.91 -4.21
CA ILE A 88 10.03 17.53 -4.55
C ILE A 88 9.46 17.47 -5.97
N LYS A 89 10.07 16.64 -6.81
CA LYS A 89 9.60 16.34 -8.19
C LYS A 89 9.07 14.92 -8.32
N CYS A 90 9.52 14.01 -7.47
CA CYS A 90 9.27 12.58 -7.59
C CYS A 90 8.68 11.99 -6.31
N ILE A 91 7.66 11.14 -6.43
CA ILE A 91 7.09 10.41 -5.29
C ILE A 91 6.94 8.91 -5.60
N GLY A 92 7.29 8.08 -4.62
CA GLY A 92 7.14 6.63 -4.69
C GLY A 92 6.75 6.01 -3.34
N ALA A 93 6.40 4.73 -3.33
CA ALA A 93 6.15 4.02 -2.08
C ALA A 93 6.38 2.51 -2.16
N MET A 94 6.77 1.95 -1.02
CA MET A 94 6.96 0.52 -0.75
C MET A 94 6.07 0.12 0.42
N GLY A 95 5.58 -1.12 0.40
CA GLY A 95 4.78 -1.65 1.49
C GLY A 95 3.77 -2.72 1.09
N ASP A 96 2.71 -2.79 1.90
CA ASP A 96 1.66 -3.79 1.81
C ASP A 96 0.37 -3.28 1.10
N SER A 97 -0.76 -3.96 1.35
CA SER A 97 -2.09 -3.66 0.84
C SER A 97 -2.60 -2.26 1.21
N LEU A 98 -2.23 -1.68 2.36
CA LEU A 98 -2.59 -0.31 2.70
C LEU A 98 -1.85 0.71 1.83
N THR A 99 -0.61 0.42 1.43
CA THR A 99 0.13 1.28 0.47
C THR A 99 -0.34 1.05 -0.97
N ALA A 100 -0.80 -0.16 -1.31
CA ALA A 100 -1.45 -0.46 -2.58
C ALA A 100 -2.88 0.11 -2.71
N GLY A 101 -3.49 0.60 -1.63
CA GLY A 101 -4.87 1.12 -1.65
C GLY A 101 -5.92 0.02 -1.85
N LEU A 102 -5.70 -1.16 -1.25
CA LEU A 102 -6.57 -2.32 -1.41
C LEU A 102 -8.00 -1.99 -0.96
N GLY A 103 -8.96 -2.13 -1.88
CA GLY A 103 -10.37 -1.95 -1.56
C GLY A 103 -10.80 -0.54 -1.15
N ALA A 104 -10.00 0.51 -1.37
CA ALA A 104 -10.35 1.88 -0.94
C ALA A 104 -11.70 2.38 -1.51
N HIS A 105 -12.08 1.94 -2.71
CA HIS A 105 -13.38 2.19 -3.32
C HIS A 105 -14.28 0.94 -3.39
N ALA A 106 -13.92 -0.13 -2.69
CA ALA A 106 -14.71 -1.34 -2.65
C ALA A 106 -15.99 -1.08 -1.86
N LEU A 107 -17.12 -1.47 -2.44
CA LEU A 107 -18.46 -1.36 -1.85
C LEU A 107 -18.98 -2.73 -1.41
N THR A 108 -18.18 -3.78 -1.64
CA THR A 108 -18.48 -5.20 -1.45
C THR A 108 -17.16 -5.95 -1.23
N PRO A 109 -17.12 -7.08 -0.48
CA PRO A 109 -15.95 -7.93 -0.38
C PRO A 109 -15.31 -8.38 -1.71
N ILE A 110 -16.09 -8.49 -2.80
CA ILE A 110 -15.57 -8.77 -4.15
C ILE A 110 -14.67 -7.61 -4.65
N GLY A 111 -14.97 -6.38 -4.23
CA GLY A 111 -14.15 -5.20 -4.49
C GLY A 111 -12.74 -5.28 -3.88
N LEU A 112 -12.50 -6.17 -2.91
CA LEU A 112 -11.17 -6.43 -2.33
C LEU A 112 -10.24 -7.20 -3.29
N LEU A 113 -10.68 -7.56 -4.50
CA LEU A 113 -9.78 -8.01 -5.58
C LEU A 113 -9.03 -6.84 -6.26
N PHE A 114 -9.43 -5.59 -5.97
CA PHE A 114 -8.97 -4.40 -6.65
C PHE A 114 -8.13 -3.50 -5.73
N GLU A 115 -6.92 -3.20 -6.18
CA GLU A 115 -6.02 -2.24 -5.56
C GLU A 115 -6.30 -0.86 -6.16
N ASN A 116 -7.00 0.01 -5.42
CA ASN A 116 -7.34 1.37 -5.85
C ASN A 116 -6.13 2.31 -5.68
N ARG A 117 -4.98 1.93 -6.26
CA ARG A 117 -3.68 2.60 -6.11
C ARG A 117 -3.75 4.12 -6.34
N GLY A 118 -4.56 4.57 -7.30
CA GLY A 118 -4.80 5.99 -7.58
C GLY A 118 -5.31 6.83 -6.42
N VAL A 119 -5.88 6.23 -5.37
CA VAL A 119 -6.33 6.94 -4.14
C VAL A 119 -5.56 6.52 -2.89
N SER A 120 -4.45 5.80 -3.05
CA SER A 120 -3.55 5.48 -1.94
C SER A 120 -3.09 6.76 -1.22
N TRP A 121 -3.16 6.72 0.11
CA TRP A 121 -2.84 7.82 1.01
C TRP A 121 -1.46 8.44 0.76
N SER A 122 -0.45 7.59 0.51
CA SER A 122 0.95 7.97 0.38
C SER A 122 1.42 8.21 -1.06
N VAL A 123 0.75 7.62 -2.07
CA VAL A 123 1.25 7.59 -3.46
C VAL A 123 0.15 7.53 -4.55
N GLY A 124 -1.11 7.77 -4.18
CA GLY A 124 -2.23 7.91 -5.14
C GLY A 124 -2.37 9.33 -5.68
N GLY A 125 -2.45 9.50 -7.00
CA GLY A 125 -2.56 10.81 -7.65
C GLY A 125 -3.82 11.03 -8.49
N ASP A 126 -4.86 10.19 -8.34
CA ASP A 126 -6.14 10.41 -9.02
C ASP A 126 -6.81 11.71 -8.53
N HIS A 127 -7.44 12.42 -9.47
CA HIS A 127 -8.11 13.70 -9.24
C HIS A 127 -7.20 14.80 -8.65
N THR A 128 -7.77 15.69 -7.84
CA THR A 128 -7.17 16.90 -7.27
C THR A 128 -7.35 16.91 -5.76
N TYR A 129 -6.54 17.69 -5.04
CA TYR A 129 -6.65 17.90 -3.59
C TYR A 129 -8.08 18.20 -3.12
N THR A 130 -8.83 19.00 -3.88
CA THR A 130 -10.22 19.39 -3.57
C THR A 130 -11.24 18.23 -3.63
N LYS A 131 -10.89 17.11 -4.27
CA LYS A 131 -11.72 15.90 -4.34
C LYS A 131 -11.14 14.74 -3.53
N ILE A 132 -9.83 14.54 -3.55
CA ILE A 132 -9.15 13.45 -2.84
C ILE A 132 -7.90 14.01 -2.18
N LEU A 133 -7.83 13.92 -0.85
CA LEU A 133 -6.62 14.23 -0.12
C LEU A 133 -5.70 13.01 -0.17
N SER A 134 -4.54 13.19 -0.80
CA SER A 134 -3.43 12.23 -0.81
C SER A 134 -2.12 13.02 -0.70
N LEU A 135 -1.01 12.38 -0.33
CA LEU A 135 0.29 13.06 -0.34
C LEU A 135 0.64 13.60 -1.74
N PRO A 136 0.49 12.86 -2.86
CA PRO A 136 0.69 13.43 -4.20
C PRO A 136 -0.25 14.57 -4.56
N ASN A 137 -1.54 14.50 -4.20
CA ASN A 137 -2.49 15.58 -4.50
C ASN A 137 -2.19 16.87 -3.74
N THR A 138 -1.64 16.73 -2.53
CA THR A 138 -1.14 17.83 -1.69
C THR A 138 0.15 18.42 -2.27
N LEU A 139 1.14 17.57 -2.59
CA LEU A 139 2.40 18.01 -3.21
C LEU A 139 2.19 18.66 -4.58
N LYS A 140 1.21 18.22 -5.38
CA LYS A 140 0.84 18.84 -6.66
C LYS A 140 0.40 20.31 -6.54
N GLN A 141 0.04 20.80 -5.35
CA GLN A 141 -0.24 22.23 -5.13
C GLN A 141 1.04 23.07 -5.14
N TYR A 142 2.18 22.49 -4.75
CA TYR A 142 3.50 23.14 -4.79
C TYR A 142 4.26 22.80 -6.09
N THR A 143 4.21 21.55 -6.54
CA THR A 143 4.84 21.06 -7.78
C THR A 143 3.78 20.44 -8.71
N PRO A 144 3.18 21.22 -9.63
CA PRO A 144 2.16 20.69 -10.55
C PRO A 144 2.65 19.58 -11.50
N GLN A 145 3.96 19.51 -11.77
CA GLN A 145 4.63 18.46 -12.53
C GLN A 145 5.29 17.41 -11.62
N LEU A 146 4.60 17.03 -10.52
CA LEU A 146 5.04 15.90 -9.69
C LEU A 146 4.87 14.60 -10.48
N GLU A 147 5.86 13.72 -10.45
CA GLU A 147 5.85 12.43 -11.15
C GLU A 147 6.00 11.24 -10.19
N GLY A 148 5.79 10.04 -10.73
CA GLY A 148 5.98 8.76 -10.01
C GLY A 148 4.77 8.26 -9.22
N PHE A 149 3.75 9.09 -8.99
CA PHE A 149 2.52 8.67 -8.33
C PHE A 149 1.73 7.64 -9.14
N SER A 150 1.00 6.78 -8.43
CA SER A 150 0.09 5.79 -9.02
C SER A 150 -1.27 6.38 -9.36
N THR A 151 -1.95 5.81 -10.35
CA THR A 151 -3.29 6.22 -10.82
C THR A 151 -4.20 5.02 -11.02
N LYS A 152 -5.51 5.26 -11.07
CA LYS A 152 -6.55 4.27 -11.39
C LYS A 152 -6.50 3.05 -10.43
N VAL A 153 -6.91 1.90 -10.95
CA VAL A 153 -7.11 0.65 -10.22
C VAL A 153 -6.24 -0.43 -10.86
N SER A 154 -5.58 -1.23 -10.03
CA SER A 154 -4.91 -2.48 -10.43
C SER A 154 -5.73 -3.67 -9.91
N ILE A 155 -5.54 -4.86 -10.49
CA ILE A 155 -6.16 -6.10 -10.02
C ILE A 155 -5.07 -6.89 -9.30
N MET A 156 -5.29 -7.22 -8.02
CA MET A 156 -4.28 -7.84 -7.16
C MET A 156 -3.60 -9.05 -7.82
N LEU A 157 -4.40 -9.92 -8.43
CA LEU A 157 -3.96 -11.20 -9.03
C LEU A 157 -3.41 -11.08 -10.46
N MET A 158 -3.57 -9.94 -11.14
CA MET A 158 -3.22 -9.80 -12.56
C MET A 158 -2.13 -8.75 -12.76
N ASN A 159 -0.87 -9.16 -12.55
CA ASN A 159 0.31 -8.27 -12.62
C ASN A 159 0.20 -7.06 -11.67
N GLY A 160 -0.36 -7.26 -10.48
CA GLY A 160 -0.77 -6.21 -9.53
C GLY A 160 0.24 -5.08 -9.34
N GLN A 161 1.54 -5.40 -9.17
CA GLN A 161 2.65 -4.44 -9.10
C GLN A 161 3.15 -3.92 -10.44
N ASN A 162 3.07 -4.69 -11.53
CA ASN A 162 3.70 -4.41 -12.84
C ASN A 162 2.78 -3.70 -13.84
N ALA A 163 1.57 -3.31 -13.43
CA ALA A 163 0.69 -2.48 -14.24
C ALA A 163 1.28 -1.06 -14.42
N THR A 164 1.24 -0.52 -15.63
CA THR A 164 1.89 0.77 -15.99
C THR A 164 1.34 1.97 -15.23
N ASN A 165 0.09 1.91 -14.77
CA ASN A 165 -0.54 2.93 -13.95
C ASN A 165 -0.02 2.98 -12.50
N ASN A 166 0.82 2.02 -12.08
CA ASN A 166 1.37 1.97 -10.73
C ASN A 166 2.59 2.89 -10.56
N ARG A 167 3.35 3.14 -11.63
CA ARG A 167 4.59 3.94 -11.59
C ARG A 167 5.50 3.48 -10.44
N LEU A 168 5.81 4.36 -9.48
CA LEU A 168 6.67 4.11 -8.33
C LEU A 168 5.94 3.61 -7.07
N ASN A 169 4.64 3.27 -7.16
CA ASN A 169 3.97 2.47 -6.15
C ASN A 169 4.30 0.99 -6.38
N VAL A 170 5.36 0.51 -5.72
CA VAL A 170 5.80 -0.89 -5.80
C VAL A 170 5.22 -1.77 -4.68
N ALA A 171 4.36 -1.22 -3.82
CA ALA A 171 3.70 -1.98 -2.77
C ALA A 171 2.84 -3.12 -3.31
N LYS A 172 2.57 -4.14 -2.50
CA LYS A 172 1.80 -5.33 -2.90
C LYS A 172 0.95 -5.84 -1.74
N SER A 173 -0.30 -6.15 -2.03
CA SER A 173 -1.19 -6.77 -1.06
C SER A 173 -0.64 -8.11 -0.56
N GLY A 174 -0.65 -8.32 0.76
CA GLY A 174 -0.12 -9.51 1.42
C GLY A 174 1.40 -9.55 1.64
N ASP A 175 2.18 -8.59 1.12
CA ASP A 175 3.62 -8.56 1.38
C ASP A 175 3.90 -8.26 2.87
N ARG A 176 4.93 -8.93 3.38
CA ARG A 176 5.48 -8.84 4.74
C ARG A 176 6.88 -8.23 4.71
N SER A 177 7.44 -7.88 5.87
CA SER A 177 8.80 -7.30 6.01
C SER A 177 9.87 -8.01 5.16
N THR A 178 9.83 -9.35 5.10
CA THR A 178 10.67 -10.23 4.28
C THR A 178 10.76 -9.86 2.78
N HIS A 179 9.75 -9.16 2.23
CA HIS A 179 9.65 -8.81 0.81
C HIS A 179 10.18 -7.40 0.49
N MET A 180 10.40 -6.58 1.52
CA MET A 180 10.77 -5.17 1.35
C MET A 180 12.13 -4.96 0.67
N PRO A 181 13.17 -5.81 0.88
CA PRO A 181 14.43 -5.68 0.14
C PRO A 181 14.24 -5.82 -1.37
N TYR A 182 13.32 -6.68 -1.82
CA TYR A 182 12.96 -6.81 -3.24
C TYR A 182 12.17 -5.60 -3.75
N GLN A 183 11.24 -5.06 -2.96
CA GLN A 183 10.53 -3.83 -3.34
C GLN A 183 11.48 -2.63 -3.49
N ALA A 184 12.52 -2.50 -2.66
CA ALA A 184 13.53 -1.45 -2.82
C ALA A 184 14.33 -1.60 -4.13
N GLU A 185 14.71 -2.82 -4.50
CA GLU A 185 15.37 -3.09 -5.79
C GLU A 185 14.46 -2.75 -6.98
N LEU A 186 13.19 -3.18 -6.93
CA LEU A 186 12.19 -2.85 -7.95
C LEU A 186 11.94 -1.34 -8.06
N LEU A 187 11.86 -0.63 -6.93
CA LEU A 187 11.68 0.83 -6.91
C LEU A 187 12.87 1.55 -7.55
N MET A 188 14.09 1.18 -7.17
CA MET A 188 15.31 1.74 -7.77
C MET A 188 15.43 1.39 -9.26
N GLN A 189 15.01 0.19 -9.68
CA GLN A 189 14.97 -0.20 -11.08
C GLN A 189 14.00 0.70 -11.89
N ARG A 190 12.80 0.97 -11.38
CA ARG A 190 11.83 1.85 -12.06
C ARG A 190 12.30 3.29 -12.12
N LEU A 191 12.86 3.81 -11.03
CA LEU A 191 13.47 5.14 -10.97
C LEU A 191 14.60 5.34 -12.00
N LYS A 192 15.31 4.28 -12.39
CA LYS A 192 16.34 4.33 -13.44
C LYS A 192 15.79 4.17 -14.86
N ASN A 193 14.71 3.40 -15.03
CA ASN A 193 14.31 2.88 -16.33
C ASN A 193 13.03 3.49 -16.92
N GLU A 194 12.14 4.09 -16.11
CA GLU A 194 10.82 4.56 -16.58
C GLU A 194 10.78 6.05 -16.99
N ASP A 195 11.93 6.75 -16.97
CA ASP A 195 12.07 8.19 -17.33
C ASP A 195 11.04 9.10 -16.62
N LEU A 196 10.73 8.78 -15.36
CA LEU A 196 9.74 9.51 -14.55
C LEU A 196 10.34 10.71 -13.82
N CYS A 197 11.61 10.61 -13.44
CA CYS A 197 12.30 11.53 -12.55
C CYS A 197 13.80 11.49 -12.86
N ASP A 198 14.50 12.62 -12.81
CA ASP A 198 15.96 12.63 -12.93
C ASP A 198 16.56 11.87 -11.75
N TRP A 199 17.26 10.76 -12.04
CA TRP A 199 17.89 9.92 -11.03
C TRP A 199 18.80 10.73 -10.09
N ASN A 200 19.61 11.65 -10.62
CA ASN A 200 20.62 12.41 -9.87
C ASN A 200 20.09 13.74 -9.31
N ASN A 201 19.25 14.45 -10.07
CA ASN A 201 18.93 15.85 -9.80
C ASN A 201 17.57 16.06 -9.11
N ASP A 202 16.59 15.18 -9.31
CA ASP A 202 15.26 15.39 -8.72
C ASP A 202 15.18 14.95 -7.27
N TRP A 203 14.57 15.80 -6.43
CA TRP A 203 14.23 15.44 -5.05
C TRP A 203 13.05 14.45 -5.03
N LYS A 204 13.28 13.35 -4.31
CA LYS A 204 12.38 12.19 -4.20
C LYS A 204 11.84 12.09 -2.77
N VAL A 205 10.55 11.82 -2.63
CA VAL A 205 9.96 11.33 -1.36
C VAL A 205 9.50 9.90 -1.56
N ILE A 206 9.99 8.99 -0.72
CA ILE A 206 9.60 7.58 -0.72
C ILE A 206 8.90 7.26 0.59
N THR A 207 7.67 6.78 0.53
CA THR A 207 6.97 6.31 1.74
C THR A 207 7.14 4.80 1.89
N PHE A 208 7.61 4.36 3.05
CA PHE A 208 7.82 2.96 3.41
C PHE A 208 6.93 2.62 4.61
N PHE A 209 5.98 1.71 4.41
CA PHE A 209 5.07 1.23 5.45
C PHE A 209 4.87 -0.29 5.32
N VAL A 210 5.21 -1.05 6.37
CA VAL A 210 5.06 -2.51 6.44
C VAL A 210 4.94 -2.95 7.91
N GLY A 211 4.53 -4.20 8.15
CA GLY A 211 4.56 -4.84 9.46
C GLY A 211 3.20 -5.38 9.92
N GLY A 212 2.10 -4.87 9.35
CA GLY A 212 0.76 -5.37 9.64
C GLY A 212 0.62 -6.87 9.32
N ASN A 213 1.03 -7.27 8.12
CA ASN A 213 0.98 -8.68 7.68
C ASN A 213 1.96 -9.61 8.43
N ASP A 214 3.01 -9.07 9.06
CA ASP A 214 3.89 -9.85 9.95
C ASP A 214 3.18 -10.12 11.29
N LEU A 215 2.57 -9.10 11.89
CA LEU A 215 1.82 -9.19 13.14
C LEU A 215 0.45 -9.90 12.99
N CYS A 216 -0.09 -9.96 11.78
CA CYS A 216 -1.28 -10.75 11.45
C CYS A 216 -1.00 -12.27 11.35
N SER A 217 0.27 -12.65 11.19
CA SER A 217 0.70 -14.01 10.83
C SER A 217 1.73 -14.63 11.76
N PHE A 218 2.20 -13.93 12.80
CA PHE A 218 3.22 -14.42 13.74
C PHE A 218 2.86 -15.76 14.42
N CYS A 219 1.59 -16.14 14.44
CA CYS A 219 1.07 -17.35 15.06
C CYS A 219 0.74 -18.49 14.07
N GLU A 220 0.94 -18.29 12.75
CA GLU A 220 0.62 -19.30 11.72
C GLU A 220 1.48 -20.56 11.85
N ASP A 221 2.77 -20.41 12.17
CA ASP A 221 3.69 -21.50 12.46
C ASP A 221 4.60 -21.10 13.65
N PRO A 222 4.49 -21.77 14.81
CA PRO A 222 5.27 -21.43 16.01
C PRO A 222 6.77 -21.69 15.87
N ASN A 223 7.20 -22.44 14.85
CA ASN A 223 8.63 -22.69 14.57
C ASN A 223 9.26 -21.58 13.71
N VAL A 224 8.45 -20.65 13.18
CA VAL A 224 8.89 -19.65 12.21
C VAL A 224 9.16 -18.31 12.90
N THR A 225 10.44 -18.03 13.14
CA THR A 225 10.92 -16.81 13.80
C THR A 225 10.92 -15.56 12.90
N LYS A 226 10.54 -15.65 11.62
CA LYS A 226 10.60 -14.52 10.67
C LYS A 226 9.70 -13.32 11.03
N HIS A 227 8.87 -13.44 12.07
CA HIS A 227 7.97 -12.42 12.59
C HIS A 227 8.34 -11.93 14.00
N THR A 228 9.52 -12.27 14.54
CA THR A 228 9.98 -11.63 15.78
C THR A 228 10.42 -10.18 15.51
N PRO A 229 10.44 -9.30 16.53
CA PRO A 229 10.91 -7.93 16.37
C PRO A 229 12.33 -7.83 15.78
N GLU A 230 13.23 -8.75 16.13
CA GLU A 230 14.60 -8.80 15.63
C GLU A 230 14.67 -9.11 14.13
N MET A 231 13.85 -10.05 13.66
CA MET A 231 13.77 -10.38 12.24
C MET A 231 13.06 -9.29 11.43
N TYR A 232 12.01 -8.70 11.97
CA TYR A 232 11.37 -7.52 11.37
C TYR A 232 12.37 -6.36 11.20
N LEU A 233 13.15 -6.06 12.25
CA LEU A 233 14.22 -5.05 12.21
C LEU A 233 15.27 -5.39 11.15
N SER A 234 15.71 -6.64 11.03
CA SER A 234 16.73 -7.02 10.05
C SER A 234 16.24 -6.76 8.62
N TYR A 235 15.03 -7.19 8.24
CA TYR A 235 14.50 -6.95 6.90
C TYR A 235 14.25 -5.45 6.60
N VAL A 236 13.76 -4.67 7.56
CA VAL A 236 13.55 -3.22 7.38
C VAL A 236 14.90 -2.49 7.26
N ARG A 237 15.87 -2.81 8.11
CA ARG A 237 17.24 -2.26 8.02
C ARG A 237 17.90 -2.62 6.70
N ASP A 238 17.86 -3.87 6.27
CA ASP A 238 18.47 -4.31 5.02
C ASP A 238 17.82 -3.64 3.80
N THR A 239 16.53 -3.30 3.88
CA THR A 239 15.81 -2.49 2.88
C THR A 239 16.31 -1.04 2.83
N LEU A 240 16.41 -0.38 3.99
CA LEU A 240 16.88 1.01 4.09
C LEU A 240 18.37 1.12 3.72
N ASP A 241 19.18 0.16 4.14
CA ASP A 241 20.59 0.02 3.79
C ASP A 241 20.76 -0.16 2.27
N LYS A 242 19.88 -0.90 1.59
CA LYS A 242 19.89 -0.98 0.12
C LYS A 242 19.65 0.38 -0.53
N LEU A 243 18.68 1.18 -0.06
CA LEU A 243 18.43 2.53 -0.59
C LEU A 243 19.60 3.49 -0.31
N TYR A 244 20.16 3.44 0.90
CA TYR A 244 21.24 4.31 1.34
C TYR A 244 22.58 3.99 0.65
N ASN A 245 22.94 2.71 0.53
CA ASN A 245 24.22 2.24 -0.01
C ASN A 245 24.25 2.04 -1.53
N SER A 246 23.11 1.94 -2.21
CA SER A 246 23.04 1.78 -3.69
C SER A 246 23.05 3.14 -4.42
N PRO A 247 23.81 4.11 -3.91
CA PRO A 247 23.29 5.39 -3.41
C PRO A 247 22.16 5.95 -4.27
N LEU A 248 20.91 5.79 -3.79
CA LEU A 248 19.80 6.58 -4.32
C LEU A 248 19.99 8.03 -3.85
N PRO A 249 20.14 9.03 -4.75
CA PRO A 249 20.46 10.38 -4.34
C PRO A 249 19.21 11.25 -4.14
N ARG A 250 19.38 12.39 -3.47
CA ARG A 250 18.35 13.42 -3.24
C ARG A 250 17.00 12.84 -2.78
N THR A 251 17.01 12.09 -1.68
CA THR A 251 15.85 11.31 -1.23
C THR A 251 15.54 11.49 0.25
N LEU A 252 14.28 11.80 0.57
CA LEU A 252 13.72 11.68 1.92
C LEU A 252 12.85 10.42 1.98
N VAL A 253 13.14 9.52 2.92
CA VAL A 253 12.31 8.34 3.18
C VAL A 253 11.40 8.59 4.38
N ASN A 254 10.09 8.56 4.16
CA ASN A 254 9.09 8.51 5.24
C ASN A 254 8.97 7.05 5.73
N LEU A 255 9.56 6.73 6.88
CA LEU A 255 9.39 5.42 7.52
C LEU A 255 8.18 5.49 8.46
N VAL A 256 7.07 4.89 8.06
CA VAL A 256 5.81 4.98 8.82
C VAL A 256 5.69 3.77 9.74
N LEU A 257 5.50 4.02 11.04
CA LEU A 257 5.43 2.96 12.05
C LEU A 257 4.16 2.11 11.88
N THR A 258 4.28 0.81 12.17
CA THR A 258 3.14 -0.12 12.11
C THR A 258 2.04 0.27 13.11
N LEU A 259 0.78 0.06 12.67
CA LEU A 259 -0.41 0.27 13.48
C LEU A 259 -0.62 -0.84 14.53
N ASP A 260 -1.44 -0.56 15.54
CA ASP A 260 -1.84 -1.53 16.56
C ASP A 260 -2.85 -2.54 16.01
N VAL A 261 -2.37 -3.69 15.51
CA VAL A 261 -3.22 -4.71 14.89
C VAL A 261 -4.23 -5.35 15.86
N ARG A 262 -4.07 -5.18 17.19
CA ARG A 262 -5.05 -5.70 18.17
C ARG A 262 -6.44 -5.09 17.98
N ASN A 263 -6.51 -3.90 17.36
CA ASN A 263 -7.77 -3.25 16.96
C ASN A 263 -8.64 -4.15 16.05
N VAL A 264 -8.06 -5.09 15.29
CA VAL A 264 -8.82 -6.03 14.43
C VAL A 264 -9.81 -6.88 15.25
N LYS A 265 -9.48 -7.21 16.50
CA LYS A 265 -10.39 -7.90 17.42
C LYS A 265 -11.67 -7.12 17.69
N GLU A 266 -11.59 -5.79 17.79
CA GLU A 266 -12.75 -4.91 18.00
C GLU A 266 -13.55 -4.71 16.69
N LEU A 267 -12.86 -4.68 15.54
CA LEU A 267 -13.48 -4.57 14.21
C LEU A 267 -14.34 -5.79 13.83
N ASN A 268 -14.17 -6.94 14.49
CA ASN A 268 -15.10 -8.08 14.42
C ASN A 268 -16.56 -7.73 14.80
N SER A 269 -16.79 -6.62 15.52
CA SER A 269 -18.13 -6.12 15.82
C SER A 269 -18.92 -5.62 14.60
N GLY A 270 -18.27 -5.50 13.43
CA GLY A 270 -18.92 -5.10 12.17
C GLY A 270 -19.80 -6.19 11.52
N GLY A 271 -19.85 -7.41 12.07
CA GLY A 271 -20.75 -8.48 11.64
C GLY A 271 -20.03 -9.75 11.15
N PHE A 272 -20.80 -10.69 10.60
CA PHE A 272 -20.30 -11.99 10.15
C PHE A 272 -19.24 -11.85 9.04
N VAL A 273 -19.48 -10.92 8.11
CA VAL A 273 -18.57 -10.60 6.99
C VAL A 273 -17.17 -10.23 7.49
N CYS A 274 -17.07 -9.28 8.42
CA CYS A 274 -15.78 -8.85 8.99
C CYS A 274 -15.09 -10.03 9.69
N GLN A 275 -15.81 -10.76 10.55
CA GLN A 275 -15.26 -11.90 11.30
C GLN A 275 -14.69 -12.99 10.39
N MET A 276 -15.42 -13.32 9.32
CA MET A 276 -15.00 -14.33 8.35
C MET A 276 -13.77 -13.90 7.56
N LEU A 277 -13.68 -12.64 7.14
CA LEU A 277 -12.52 -12.10 6.44
C LEU A 277 -11.30 -11.98 7.38
N HIS A 278 -11.46 -11.40 8.57
CA HIS A 278 -10.40 -11.30 9.58
C HIS A 278 -9.83 -12.66 9.99
N LYS A 279 -10.67 -13.70 10.09
CA LYS A 279 -10.24 -15.08 10.39
C LYS A 279 -9.31 -15.66 9.31
N ARG A 280 -9.33 -15.12 8.09
CA ARG A 280 -8.47 -15.52 6.97
C ARG A 280 -7.27 -14.59 6.79
N THR A 281 -7.42 -13.28 6.94
CA THR A 281 -6.37 -12.29 6.65
C THR A 281 -5.52 -11.89 7.84
N CYS A 282 -6.06 -11.96 9.06
CA CYS A 282 -5.36 -11.55 10.28
C CYS A 282 -5.78 -12.38 11.52
N PRO A 283 -5.76 -13.73 11.44
CA PRO A 283 -6.29 -14.59 12.50
C PRO A 283 -5.64 -14.32 13.86
N CYS A 284 -4.32 -14.08 13.88
CA CYS A 284 -3.53 -13.92 15.09
C CYS A 284 -3.89 -12.67 15.91
N ALA A 285 -4.43 -11.62 15.28
CA ALA A 285 -4.87 -10.41 15.98
C ALA A 285 -6.41 -10.33 16.11
N ALA A 286 -7.16 -10.95 15.21
CA ALA A 286 -8.61 -11.00 15.24
C ALA A 286 -9.15 -11.95 16.32
N PHE A 287 -8.54 -13.13 16.48
CA PHE A 287 -8.99 -14.20 17.38
C PHE A 287 -7.84 -14.80 18.21
N PRO A 288 -7.04 -13.99 18.94
CA PRO A 288 -5.88 -14.46 19.68
C PRO A 288 -6.25 -15.35 20.88
N THR A 289 -5.44 -16.39 21.13
CA THR A 289 -5.35 -17.03 22.47
C THR A 289 -4.79 -16.04 23.51
N PRO A 290 -4.91 -16.29 24.82
CA PRO A 290 -4.29 -15.44 25.86
C PRO A 290 -2.78 -15.23 25.66
N GLU A 291 -2.07 -16.27 25.22
CA GLU A 291 -0.63 -16.25 24.93
C GLU A 291 -0.34 -15.39 23.70
N GLN A 292 -1.09 -15.59 22.61
CA GLN A 292 -0.98 -14.78 21.40
C GLN A 292 -1.28 -13.30 21.66
N ALA A 293 -2.27 -12.99 22.50
CA ALA A 293 -2.59 -11.63 22.91
C ALA A 293 -1.45 -10.99 23.73
N LYS A 294 -0.78 -11.78 24.59
CA LYS A 294 0.43 -11.35 25.32
C LYS A 294 1.61 -11.11 24.36
N THR A 295 1.82 -11.98 23.38
CA THR A 295 2.87 -11.80 22.36
C THR A 295 2.63 -10.55 21.51
N LEU A 296 1.40 -10.27 21.07
CA LEU A 296 1.08 -9.01 20.38
C LEU A 296 1.30 -7.78 21.26
N ALA A 297 1.02 -7.86 22.56
CA ALA A 297 1.27 -6.78 23.50
C ALA A 297 2.77 -6.49 23.71
N ASP A 298 3.66 -7.47 23.48
CA ASP A 298 5.12 -7.28 23.43
C ASP A 298 5.60 -6.81 22.04
N TYR A 299 5.18 -7.50 20.98
CA TYR A 299 5.73 -7.31 19.64
C TYR A 299 5.38 -5.95 19.03
N ILE A 300 4.14 -5.45 19.21
CA ILE A 300 3.71 -4.18 18.61
C ILE A 300 4.56 -2.98 19.10
N PRO A 301 4.69 -2.71 20.41
CA PRO A 301 5.54 -1.61 20.87
C PRO A 301 7.02 -1.83 20.54
N ARG A 302 7.50 -3.09 20.50
CA ARG A 302 8.89 -3.39 20.11
C ARG A 302 9.14 -3.11 18.62
N TYR A 303 8.26 -3.53 17.72
CA TYR A 303 8.29 -3.18 16.29
C TYR A 303 8.36 -1.66 16.07
N GLN A 304 7.60 -0.90 16.87
CA GLN A 304 7.60 0.56 16.80
C GLN A 304 8.91 1.16 17.33
N GLN A 305 9.37 0.72 18.50
CA GLN A 305 10.56 1.26 19.16
C GLN A 305 11.85 0.96 18.39
N ILE A 306 12.06 -0.27 17.93
CA ILE A 306 13.31 -0.63 17.24
C ILE A 306 13.52 0.08 15.91
N LEU A 307 12.45 0.56 15.27
CA LEU A 307 12.56 1.42 14.08
C LEU A 307 12.89 2.87 14.42
N ILE A 308 12.44 3.35 15.59
CA ILE A 308 12.87 4.65 16.13
C ILE A 308 14.36 4.56 16.47
N ASP A 309 14.77 3.57 17.27
CA ASP A 309 16.16 3.36 17.67
C ASP A 309 17.10 3.20 16.44
N LEU A 310 16.65 2.53 15.38
CA LEU A 310 17.39 2.39 14.12
C LEU A 310 17.65 3.74 13.45
N VAL A 311 16.65 4.62 13.38
CA VAL A 311 16.79 5.94 12.74
C VAL A 311 17.56 6.92 13.64
N ASP A 312 17.20 6.97 14.93
CA ASP A 312 17.82 7.84 15.93
C ASP A 312 19.29 7.49 16.21
N SER A 313 19.75 6.28 15.86
CA SER A 313 21.17 5.92 15.85
C SER A 313 22.03 6.76 14.89
N GLY A 314 21.43 7.56 14.00
CA GLY A 314 22.12 8.37 13.00
C GLY A 314 22.63 7.57 11.79
N ARG A 315 22.26 6.28 11.66
CA ARG A 315 22.71 5.38 10.58
C ARG A 315 22.54 5.96 9.17
N TYR A 316 21.49 6.76 8.96
CA TYR A 316 21.14 7.35 7.66
C TYR A 316 21.41 8.86 7.57
N GLU A 317 22.22 9.41 8.47
CA GLU A 317 22.51 10.86 8.56
C GLU A 317 23.90 11.26 8.04
N GLY A 318 24.71 10.29 7.59
CA GLY A 318 26.06 10.50 7.04
C GLY A 318 26.10 11.07 5.62
N ARG A 319 24.94 11.39 5.03
CA ARG A 319 24.77 12.04 3.74
C ARG A 319 23.86 13.24 3.90
N ASP A 320 24.17 14.36 3.25
CA ASP A 320 23.27 15.52 3.24
C ASP A 320 22.18 15.40 2.16
N ASP A 321 22.30 14.48 1.21
CA ASP A 321 21.32 14.28 0.15
C ASP A 321 20.34 13.13 0.42
N PHE A 322 20.43 12.48 1.59
CA PHE A 322 19.56 11.38 1.99
C PHE A 322 19.27 11.41 3.49
N THR A 323 18.03 11.14 3.90
CA THR A 323 17.67 10.87 5.30
C THR A 323 16.45 9.95 5.38
N VAL A 324 16.28 9.27 6.51
CA VAL A 324 15.08 8.52 6.88
C VAL A 324 14.41 9.24 8.04
N VAL A 325 13.13 9.56 7.90
CA VAL A 325 12.34 10.25 8.94
C VAL A 325 11.20 9.34 9.38
N VAL A 326 11.16 9.02 10.68
CA VAL A 326 10.04 8.28 11.27
C VAL A 326 8.78 9.15 11.30
N GLN A 327 7.66 8.62 10.81
CA GLN A 327 6.34 9.25 10.88
C GLN A 327 5.41 8.39 11.75
N PRO A 328 5.25 8.69 13.05
CA PRO A 328 4.59 7.81 14.02
C PRO A 328 3.05 7.88 14.04
N PHE A 329 2.38 8.67 13.19
CA PHE A 329 0.92 8.93 13.29
C PHE A 329 0.00 7.68 13.27
N LEU A 330 0.44 6.51 12.80
CA LEU A 330 -0.34 5.27 12.89
C LEU A 330 -0.10 4.47 14.19
N ALA A 331 0.98 4.73 14.93
CA ALA A 331 1.44 3.88 16.01
C ALA A 331 0.50 3.82 17.22
N LYS A 332 -0.12 4.96 17.58
CA LYS A 332 -1.08 5.09 18.70
C LYS A 332 -2.50 5.44 18.23
N THR A 333 -2.73 5.36 16.92
CA THR A 333 -4.04 5.57 16.29
C THR A 333 -5.10 4.63 16.89
N LYS A 334 -6.25 5.21 17.24
CA LYS A 334 -7.43 4.48 17.73
C LYS A 334 -8.49 4.37 16.65
N LEU A 335 -9.38 3.39 16.81
CA LEU A 335 -10.51 3.20 15.92
C LEU A 335 -11.38 4.46 15.89
N PRO A 336 -11.81 4.92 14.70
CA PRO A 336 -12.72 6.05 14.58
C PRO A 336 -14.07 5.68 15.19
N LEU A 337 -14.65 6.59 15.96
CA LEU A 337 -15.96 6.41 16.60
C LEU A 337 -16.94 7.48 16.11
N LYS A 338 -18.21 7.11 15.96
CA LYS A 338 -19.33 8.04 15.75
C LYS A 338 -19.76 8.67 17.08
N ASP A 339 -20.58 9.71 17.05
CA ASP A 339 -21.18 10.37 18.24
C ASP A 339 -21.85 9.40 19.23
N ASN A 340 -22.37 8.26 18.73
CA ASN A 340 -22.99 7.21 19.54
C ASN A 340 -21.98 6.18 20.11
N HIS A 341 -20.69 6.50 20.07
CA HIS A 341 -19.57 5.69 20.57
C HIS A 341 -19.40 4.31 19.89
N LYS A 342 -20.08 4.07 18.75
CA LYS A 342 -19.83 2.90 17.90
C LYS A 342 -18.73 3.19 16.89
N ILE A 343 -18.01 2.15 16.46
CA ILE A 343 -16.99 2.23 15.42
C ILE A 343 -17.59 2.84 14.14
N ASP A 344 -16.88 3.81 13.56
CA ASP A 344 -17.22 4.37 12.26
C ASP A 344 -16.59 3.54 11.12
N PHE A 345 -17.32 2.50 10.72
CA PHE A 345 -16.93 1.66 9.58
C PHE A 345 -16.82 2.41 8.24
N SER A 346 -17.21 3.68 8.14
CA SER A 346 -16.98 4.48 6.92
C SER A 346 -15.50 4.75 6.62
N TYR A 347 -14.61 4.59 7.60
CA TYR A 347 -13.16 4.68 7.41
C TYR A 347 -12.53 3.39 6.84
N PHE A 348 -13.29 2.30 6.75
CA PHE A 348 -12.79 0.98 6.38
C PHE A 348 -13.44 0.42 5.10
N ALA A 349 -12.66 -0.39 4.39
CA ALA A 349 -13.10 -1.18 3.25
C ALA A 349 -14.02 -2.33 3.70
N PRO A 350 -14.57 -3.15 2.77
CA PRO A 350 -15.50 -4.24 3.09
C PRO A 350 -14.95 -5.45 3.86
N ASP A 351 -13.66 -5.49 4.16
CA ASP A 351 -13.09 -6.39 5.17
C ASP A 351 -13.10 -5.81 6.58
N CYS A 352 -13.50 -4.54 6.73
CA CYS A 352 -13.60 -3.82 7.98
C CYS A 352 -12.26 -3.46 8.63
N PHE A 353 -11.11 -3.60 7.94
CA PHE A 353 -9.80 -3.20 8.48
C PHE A 353 -8.86 -2.48 7.49
N HIS A 354 -8.90 -2.77 6.18
CA HIS A 354 -8.22 -1.91 5.21
C HIS A 354 -8.93 -0.56 5.14
N PHE A 355 -8.25 0.51 4.75
CA PHE A 355 -8.86 1.83 4.70
C PHE A 355 -9.79 1.99 3.48
N SER A 356 -10.96 2.62 3.69
CA SER A 356 -11.74 3.20 2.60
C SER A 356 -11.04 4.44 2.06
N GLY A 357 -11.56 5.05 0.98
CA GLY A 357 -11.07 6.34 0.49
C GLY A 357 -11.14 7.46 1.55
N LYS A 358 -12.10 7.39 2.48
CA LYS A 358 -12.14 8.26 3.68
C LYS A 358 -10.96 7.98 4.63
N GLY A 359 -10.69 6.71 4.96
CA GLY A 359 -9.53 6.33 5.77
C GLY A 359 -8.19 6.69 5.12
N HIS A 360 -8.07 6.50 3.81
CA HIS A 360 -6.89 6.94 3.05
C HIS A 360 -6.70 8.46 3.08
N SER A 361 -7.79 9.23 2.98
CA SER A 361 -7.73 10.69 3.07
C SER A 361 -7.27 11.18 4.44
N GLN A 362 -7.76 10.54 5.52
CA GLN A 362 -7.28 10.81 6.88
C GLN A 362 -5.81 10.43 7.06
N ALA A 363 -5.39 9.24 6.62
CA ALA A 363 -3.98 8.82 6.70
C ALA A 363 -3.03 9.74 5.92
N ALA A 364 -3.46 10.26 4.76
CA ALA A 364 -2.69 11.20 3.96
C ALA A 364 -2.53 12.56 4.65
N LEU A 365 -3.59 13.05 5.31
CA LEU A 365 -3.57 14.29 6.08
C LEU A 365 -2.62 14.18 7.28
N SER A 366 -2.73 13.09 8.03
CA SER A 366 -1.87 12.87 9.20
C SER A 366 -0.41 12.61 8.82
N LEU A 367 -0.12 11.94 7.69
CA LEU A 367 1.24 11.85 7.13
C LEU A 367 1.80 13.23 6.77
N TRP A 368 1.03 14.05 6.06
CA TRP A 368 1.45 15.41 5.68
C TRP A 368 1.73 16.27 6.92
N ASN A 369 0.85 16.21 7.92
CA ASN A 369 1.04 16.91 9.19
C ASN A 369 2.32 16.43 9.91
N ASN A 370 2.58 15.11 9.95
CA ASN A 370 3.82 14.54 10.48
C ASN A 370 5.08 15.01 9.73
N MET A 371 5.04 15.19 8.41
CA MET A 371 6.15 15.77 7.64
C MET A 371 6.42 17.24 7.99
N LEU A 372 5.40 17.97 8.47
CA LEU A 372 5.48 19.37 8.91
C LEU A 372 5.53 19.53 10.45
N GLU A 373 5.89 18.47 11.17
CA GLU A 373 6.14 18.49 12.61
C GLU A 373 7.60 18.16 12.90
N PRO A 374 8.27 18.90 13.82
CA PRO A 374 9.65 18.60 14.20
C PRO A 374 9.79 17.17 14.72
N VAL A 375 10.89 16.50 14.36
CA VAL A 375 11.31 15.24 14.99
C VAL A 375 11.38 15.46 16.50
N GLY A 376 10.84 14.53 17.28
CA GLY A 376 10.61 14.70 18.74
C GLY A 376 9.27 15.35 19.12
N GLY A 377 8.64 16.10 18.21
CA GLY A 377 7.34 16.77 18.39
C GLY A 377 6.21 16.27 17.47
N LYS A 378 6.43 15.15 16.76
CA LYS A 378 5.46 14.55 15.84
C LYS A 378 4.25 13.94 16.56
N GLN A 379 3.06 14.08 15.98
CA GLN A 379 1.85 13.40 16.48
C GLN A 379 1.91 11.88 16.24
N TRP A 380 1.44 11.10 17.22
CA TRP A 380 1.51 9.62 17.23
C TRP A 380 0.19 8.94 16.85
N ALA A 381 -0.86 9.72 16.61
CA ALA A 381 -2.17 9.27 16.18
C ALA A 381 -2.66 10.17 15.04
N TRP A 382 -3.55 9.66 14.18
CA TRP A 382 -4.40 10.52 13.38
C TRP A 382 -5.49 11.15 14.25
N HIS A 383 -5.99 12.32 13.87
CA HIS A 383 -7.03 13.02 14.62
C HIS A 383 -8.18 13.40 13.68
N MET A 384 -9.39 12.91 14.00
CA MET A 384 -10.57 13.11 13.17
C MET A 384 -10.95 14.59 13.14
N GLY A 385 -11.04 15.16 11.93
CA GLY A 385 -11.28 16.60 11.75
C GLY A 385 -10.05 17.48 12.05
N GLU A 386 -8.84 16.92 12.12
CA GLU A 386 -7.61 17.72 12.22
C GLU A 386 -7.47 18.67 11.03
N SER A 387 -6.82 19.81 11.24
CA SER A 387 -6.53 20.76 10.18
C SER A 387 -5.19 20.45 9.51
N MET A 388 -5.11 20.71 8.21
CA MET A 388 -3.86 20.61 7.46
C MET A 388 -2.86 21.68 7.94
N LYS A 389 -1.68 21.25 8.37
CA LYS A 389 -0.54 22.11 8.68
C LYS A 389 0.04 22.68 7.39
N CYS A 390 0.61 23.86 7.49
CA CYS A 390 1.22 24.58 6.38
C CYS A 390 2.66 24.96 6.74
N PRO A 391 3.61 24.91 5.77
CA PRO A 391 4.92 25.49 5.96
C PRO A 391 4.80 27.00 6.26
N THR A 392 5.70 27.52 7.10
CA THR A 392 5.75 28.95 7.48
C THR A 392 6.98 29.60 6.88
N GLU A 393 7.10 30.92 6.95
CA GLU A 393 8.32 31.62 6.52
C GLU A 393 9.55 31.23 7.36
N GLN A 394 9.32 30.91 8.64
CA GLN A 394 10.37 30.47 9.57
C GLN A 394 10.72 28.98 9.41
N TYR A 395 9.72 28.15 9.09
CA TYR A 395 9.87 26.72 8.85
C TYR A 395 9.22 26.33 7.51
N PRO A 396 9.85 26.68 6.37
CA PRO A 396 9.35 26.34 5.04
C PRO A 396 9.68 24.89 4.63
N TYR A 397 10.49 24.20 5.43
CA TYR A 397 11.07 22.88 5.15
C TYR A 397 10.20 21.73 5.67
N ILE A 398 10.44 20.53 5.12
CA ILE A 398 10.03 19.26 5.73
C ILE A 398 10.97 18.97 6.91
N PHE A 399 10.41 18.54 8.03
CA PHE A 399 11.19 18.31 9.24
C PHE A 399 11.97 16.99 9.21
N THR A 400 13.25 17.10 9.56
CA THR A 400 14.27 16.05 9.66
C THR A 400 15.00 16.19 10.99
N SER A 401 15.81 15.20 11.35
CA SER A 401 16.66 15.22 12.56
C SER A 401 17.45 16.55 12.72
N LYS A 402 18.19 16.96 11.67
CA LYS A 402 19.10 18.11 11.71
C LYS A 402 18.43 19.50 11.62
N ASN A 403 17.12 19.60 11.38
CA ASN A 403 16.42 20.90 11.31
C ASN A 403 15.31 21.09 12.37
N SER A 404 15.13 20.13 13.28
CA SER A 404 14.01 20.14 14.25
C SER A 404 14.29 20.86 15.56
N ALA A 405 15.54 20.94 16.03
CA ALA A 405 15.89 21.44 17.38
C ALA A 405 15.29 22.80 17.71
N LYS A 406 15.53 23.82 16.86
CA LYS A 406 15.00 25.18 17.05
C LYS A 406 13.46 25.22 17.14
N ALA A 407 12.76 24.39 16.36
CA ALA A 407 11.30 24.33 16.39
C ALA A 407 10.76 23.68 17.67
N LEU A 408 11.48 22.71 18.25
CA LEU A 408 11.14 22.13 19.55
C LEU A 408 11.33 23.13 20.69
N GLU A 409 12.46 23.84 20.70
CA GLU A 409 12.77 24.85 21.73
C GLU A 409 11.68 25.92 21.80
N GLU A 410 11.28 26.48 20.65
CA GLU A 410 10.22 27.49 20.57
C GLU A 410 8.84 26.94 20.97
N TYR A 411 8.52 25.70 20.58
CA TYR A 411 7.28 25.04 21.00
C TYR A 411 7.23 24.86 22.53
N GLN A 412 8.31 24.36 23.13
CA GLN A 412 8.42 24.19 24.58
C GLN A 412 8.31 25.53 25.31
N HIS A 413 8.99 26.58 24.84
CA HIS A 413 8.95 27.91 25.44
C HIS A 413 7.54 28.54 25.39
N SER A 414 6.80 28.31 24.31
CA SER A 414 5.40 28.74 24.16
C SER A 414 4.45 28.04 25.13
N THR A 415 4.63 26.74 25.37
CA THR A 415 3.86 26.02 26.41
C THR A 415 4.21 26.45 27.83
N THR A 416 5.49 26.75 28.12
CA THR A 416 5.90 27.18 29.47
C THR A 416 5.43 28.60 29.81
N THR A 417 5.31 29.49 28.82
CA THR A 417 4.83 30.87 29.04
C THR A 417 3.32 31.01 29.16
N THR A 418 2.55 29.95 28.89
CA THR A 418 1.07 29.95 29.02
C THR A 418 0.54 29.44 30.36
N GLU A 419 1.39 28.92 31.27
CA GLU A 419 0.99 28.41 32.60
C GLU A 419 1.04 29.44 33.74
N VAL A 420 0.71 30.73 33.51
CA VAL A 420 0.48 31.70 34.61
C VAL A 420 -0.68 32.66 34.33
N THR A 421 -1.91 32.25 34.68
CA THR A 421 -2.87 33.02 35.52
C THR A 421 -4.25 32.33 35.55
N PRO A 422 -4.85 32.07 36.73
CA PRO A 422 -6.24 31.66 36.81
C PRO A 422 -7.16 32.89 36.63
N ALA A 423 -7.80 33.00 35.47
CA ALA A 423 -8.79 34.05 35.19
C ALA A 423 -10.22 33.57 35.52
N ASP A 424 -11.02 34.48 36.06
CA ASP A 424 -12.29 34.21 36.74
C ASP A 424 -13.36 33.46 35.92
N SER A 425 -14.08 32.57 36.61
CA SER A 425 -15.27 31.93 36.07
C SER A 425 -16.47 32.90 36.03
N THR A 426 -16.81 33.42 34.85
CA THR A 426 -18.07 34.13 34.63
C THR A 426 -18.93 33.47 33.55
N THR A 427 -20.20 33.23 33.89
CA THR A 427 -21.11 32.36 33.13
C THR A 427 -21.88 33.11 32.04
N ALA A 428 -21.37 33.10 30.81
CA ALA A 428 -22.07 33.65 29.65
C ALA A 428 -23.02 32.63 29.00
N ARG A 429 -24.31 32.71 29.33
CA ARG A 429 -25.37 31.82 28.82
C ARG A 429 -25.78 32.22 27.38
N HIS A 430 -25.38 31.45 26.36
CA HIS A 430 -25.82 31.69 24.97
C HIS A 430 -26.77 30.62 24.43
N LYS A 431 -27.97 31.05 24.04
CA LYS A 431 -29.02 30.21 23.44
C LYS A 431 -28.76 30.01 21.94
N HIS A 432 -28.27 28.85 21.52
CA HIS A 432 -28.32 28.46 20.11
C HIS A 432 -29.64 27.77 19.74
N ARG A 433 -30.50 28.51 19.02
CA ARG A 433 -31.76 28.02 18.45
C ARG A 433 -31.47 27.26 17.14
N LYS A 434 -31.50 25.92 17.17
CA LYS A 434 -31.38 25.08 15.96
C LYS A 434 -32.63 25.21 15.09
N HIS A 435 -32.46 25.54 13.80
CA HIS A 435 -33.47 25.33 12.76
C HIS A 435 -32.99 24.21 11.82
N HIS A 436 -33.44 22.98 12.05
CA HIS A 436 -33.35 21.93 11.04
C HIS A 436 -34.42 22.18 9.96
N LYS A 437 -34.00 22.34 8.70
CA LYS A 437 -34.84 22.09 7.54
C LYS A 437 -34.34 20.83 6.86
N SER A 438 -35.12 19.75 6.97
CA SER A 438 -34.98 18.60 6.08
C SER A 438 -35.19 19.06 4.63
N LYS A 439 -34.26 18.70 3.74
CA LYS A 439 -34.47 18.75 2.30
C LYS A 439 -34.33 17.32 1.77
N SER A 440 -35.45 16.75 1.35
CA SER A 440 -35.46 15.60 0.45
C SER A 440 -34.77 16.00 -0.86
N TYR A 441 -33.75 15.26 -1.27
CA TYR A 441 -33.09 15.44 -2.56
C TYR A 441 -33.51 14.33 -3.52
N SER A 442 -34.13 14.74 -4.62
CA SER A 442 -34.58 13.85 -5.69
C SER A 442 -33.39 13.16 -6.36
N PHE A 443 -33.56 11.87 -6.65
CA PHE A 443 -32.69 11.07 -7.52
C PHE A 443 -32.38 11.81 -8.84
N SER A 444 -31.11 11.84 -9.24
CA SER A 444 -30.71 12.47 -10.52
C SER A 444 -30.19 11.45 -11.53
N ARG A 445 -30.48 11.69 -12.82
CA ARG A 445 -30.23 10.76 -13.94
C ARG A 445 -28.75 10.37 -14.14
N MET A 446 -27.82 11.05 -13.49
CA MET A 446 -26.37 10.88 -13.66
C MET A 446 -25.86 9.53 -13.10
N GLN A 447 -26.53 8.96 -12.09
CA GLN A 447 -26.16 7.64 -11.55
C GLN A 447 -26.55 6.48 -12.49
N LEU A 448 -27.62 6.63 -13.28
CA LEU A 448 -28.03 5.60 -14.26
C LEU A 448 -26.99 5.43 -15.38
N ALA A 449 -26.27 6.51 -15.72
CA ALA A 449 -25.17 6.48 -16.69
C ALA A 449 -23.96 5.69 -16.19
N ALA A 450 -23.68 5.68 -14.87
CA ALA A 450 -22.62 4.87 -14.28
C ALA A 450 -22.92 3.36 -14.35
N PHE A 451 -24.19 2.97 -14.15
CA PHE A 451 -24.64 1.59 -14.39
C PHE A 451 -24.54 1.19 -15.86
N ALA A 452 -24.98 2.05 -16.78
CA ALA A 452 -24.89 1.77 -18.22
C ALA A 452 -23.44 1.70 -18.72
N GLY A 453 -22.54 2.56 -18.25
CA GLY A 453 -21.12 2.57 -18.62
C GLY A 453 -20.41 1.28 -18.20
N SER A 454 -20.59 0.84 -16.96
CA SER A 454 -20.04 -0.44 -16.47
C SER A 454 -20.57 -1.64 -17.26
N PHE A 455 -21.85 -1.63 -17.64
CA PHE A 455 -22.45 -2.68 -18.47
C PHE A 455 -21.89 -2.69 -19.90
N LEU A 456 -21.64 -1.51 -20.50
CA LEU A 456 -21.02 -1.40 -21.82
C LEU A 456 -19.57 -1.91 -21.81
N ILE A 457 -18.81 -1.60 -20.75
CA ILE A 457 -17.42 -2.07 -20.57
C ILE A 457 -17.40 -3.60 -20.44
N LEU A 458 -18.33 -4.19 -19.67
CA LEU A 458 -18.50 -5.65 -19.58
C LEU A 458 -18.81 -6.28 -20.95
N ILE A 459 -19.68 -5.67 -21.75
CA ILE A 459 -19.99 -6.15 -23.12
C ILE A 459 -18.77 -6.05 -24.04
N ILE A 460 -17.99 -4.95 -23.98
CA ILE A 460 -16.78 -4.79 -24.78
C ILE A 460 -15.73 -5.85 -24.40
N ILE A 461 -15.52 -6.10 -23.10
CA ILE A 461 -14.65 -7.18 -22.60
C ILE A 461 -15.14 -8.55 -23.11
N LEU A 462 -16.45 -8.80 -23.09
CA LEU A 462 -17.07 -10.02 -23.62
C LEU A 462 -16.81 -10.21 -25.12
N ILE A 463 -16.99 -9.16 -25.94
CA ILE A 463 -16.76 -9.19 -27.40
C ILE A 463 -15.27 -9.43 -27.71
N LEU A 464 -14.36 -8.77 -26.99
CA LEU A 464 -12.92 -8.97 -27.14
C LEU A 464 -12.48 -10.39 -26.71
N ALA A 465 -13.09 -10.94 -25.65
CA ALA A 465 -12.86 -12.32 -25.24
C ALA A 465 -13.38 -13.33 -26.27
N ILE A 466 -14.57 -13.11 -26.84
CA ILE A 466 -15.18 -14.00 -27.86
C ILE A 466 -14.35 -13.99 -29.15
N THR A 467 -13.96 -12.82 -29.66
CA THR A 467 -13.17 -12.69 -30.89
C THR A 467 -11.79 -13.33 -30.74
N LYS A 468 -11.10 -13.12 -29.61
CA LYS A 468 -9.83 -13.80 -29.29
C LYS A 468 -10.00 -15.32 -29.19
N ARG A 469 -11.11 -15.81 -28.60
CA ARG A 469 -11.44 -17.25 -28.52
C ARG A 469 -11.77 -17.87 -29.88
N GLN A 470 -12.35 -17.11 -30.82
CA GLN A 470 -12.57 -17.54 -32.19
C GLN A 470 -11.25 -17.67 -32.97
N GLN A 471 -10.35 -16.68 -32.88
CA GLN A 471 -9.03 -16.77 -33.52
C GLN A 471 -8.21 -17.98 -33.01
N ILE A 472 -8.20 -18.22 -31.70
CA ILE A 472 -7.53 -19.40 -31.11
C ILE A 472 -8.17 -20.71 -31.60
N ARG A 473 -9.50 -20.80 -31.71
CA ARG A 473 -10.18 -22.00 -32.25
C ARG A 473 -9.86 -22.27 -33.72
N VAL A 474 -9.66 -21.24 -34.54
CA VAL A 474 -9.24 -21.38 -35.95
C VAL A 474 -7.80 -21.91 -36.04
N ILE A 475 -6.91 -21.46 -35.17
CA ILE A 475 -5.53 -21.94 -35.08
C ILE A 475 -5.48 -23.42 -34.63
N VAL A 476 -6.20 -23.78 -33.56
CA VAL A 476 -6.22 -25.16 -33.02
C VAL A 476 -6.88 -26.16 -33.98
N ARG A 477 -7.90 -25.75 -34.76
CA ARG A 477 -8.49 -26.62 -35.79
C ARG A 477 -7.56 -26.91 -36.97
N ARG A 478 -6.51 -26.10 -37.19
CA ARG A 478 -5.49 -26.38 -38.22
C ARG A 478 -4.43 -27.39 -37.80
N THR A 479 -4.24 -27.62 -36.50
CA THR A 479 -3.15 -28.48 -35.96
C THR A 479 -3.61 -29.87 -35.51
N GLY A 480 -4.90 -30.06 -35.21
CA GLY A 480 -5.42 -31.28 -34.57
C GLY A 480 -5.88 -32.43 -35.49
N ARG A 481 -5.08 -32.87 -36.49
CA ARG A 481 -5.37 -34.11 -37.26
C ARG A 481 -4.10 -34.89 -37.67
N ARG A 482 -3.72 -35.89 -36.85
CA ARG A 482 -3.06 -37.16 -37.22
C ARG A 482 -3.09 -38.12 -36.01
N PRO A 483 -3.46 -39.41 -36.16
CA PRO A 483 -3.43 -40.38 -35.06
C PRO A 483 -2.13 -41.21 -35.06
N LEU A 484 -1.78 -41.76 -33.90
CA LEU A 484 -0.75 -42.80 -33.74
C LEU A 484 -1.25 -43.87 -32.74
N ASN A 485 -0.98 -45.14 -33.06
CA ASN A 485 -1.30 -46.31 -32.24
C ASN A 485 -0.03 -46.84 -31.54
N GLY A 486 -0.20 -47.52 -30.40
CA GLY A 486 0.56 -48.76 -30.13
C GLY A 486 1.36 -48.86 -28.82
N PHE A 487 1.11 -49.99 -28.14
CA PHE A 487 2.01 -50.77 -27.26
C PHE A 487 2.31 -50.35 -25.80
N GLU A 488 1.58 -51.03 -24.91
CA GLU A 488 2.02 -51.95 -23.83
C GLU A 488 3.05 -51.54 -22.74
N ASN A 489 2.79 -52.10 -21.55
CA ASN A 489 3.48 -51.97 -20.26
C ASN A 489 4.26 -53.28 -19.98
N PRO A 490 5.40 -53.32 -19.25
CA PRO A 490 5.30 -53.61 -17.80
C PRO A 490 6.44 -53.15 -16.85
N GLN A 491 6.11 -53.14 -15.55
CA GLN A 491 6.92 -53.47 -14.35
C GLN A 491 8.02 -52.52 -13.79
N ASP A 492 7.86 -52.19 -12.49
CA ASP A 492 8.89 -51.75 -11.52
C ASP A 492 9.90 -52.88 -11.20
N PRO A 493 11.15 -52.58 -10.77
CA PRO A 493 11.41 -52.45 -9.32
C PRO A 493 12.53 -51.45 -8.88
N GLU A 494 12.35 -50.96 -7.65
CA GLU A 494 13.34 -50.61 -6.61
C GLU A 494 14.42 -49.52 -6.82
N ASP A 495 14.87 -49.01 -5.67
CA ASP A 495 15.47 -47.70 -5.42
C ASP A 495 16.95 -47.85 -5.00
N THR A 496 17.88 -47.11 -5.65
CA THR A 496 19.28 -46.94 -5.19
C THR A 496 19.88 -45.63 -5.71
N ASP A 497 20.88 -45.14 -4.98
CA ASP A 497 21.33 -43.74 -4.94
C ASP A 497 22.16 -43.18 -6.13
N ASP A 498 22.32 -41.85 -6.03
CA ASP A 498 23.49 -41.04 -6.43
C ASP A 498 23.69 -40.50 -7.87
N VAL A 499 23.37 -39.20 -7.99
CA VAL A 499 24.32 -38.10 -8.29
C VAL A 499 25.12 -38.10 -9.62
N ALA A 500 24.81 -37.05 -10.40
CA ALA A 500 25.68 -36.21 -11.25
C ALA A 500 25.88 -36.46 -12.78
N ILE A 501 25.31 -35.51 -13.54
CA ILE A 501 25.90 -34.71 -14.64
C ILE A 501 26.64 -35.46 -15.79
N TRP A 502 26.07 -35.46 -17.00
CA TRP A 502 26.53 -34.64 -18.16
C TRP A 502 25.81 -34.92 -19.49
N ASN A 503 25.68 -33.85 -20.28
CA ASN A 503 25.70 -33.77 -21.77
C ASN A 503 24.47 -34.07 -22.66
N ARG A 504 24.50 -33.34 -23.79
CA ARG A 504 23.53 -33.28 -24.91
C ARG A 504 23.70 -34.45 -25.89
N PRO A 505 22.72 -34.65 -26.80
CA PRO A 505 23.00 -34.49 -28.25
C PRO A 505 21.81 -33.83 -29.01
N ASN A 506 21.76 -33.55 -30.33
CA ASN A 506 22.64 -33.73 -31.51
C ASN A 506 22.26 -32.64 -32.55
N THR A 507 23.19 -31.84 -33.11
CA THR A 507 23.93 -31.98 -34.40
C THR A 507 23.16 -31.87 -35.73
N LYS A 508 23.74 -31.05 -36.63
CA LYS A 508 24.00 -31.21 -38.08
C LYS A 508 25.06 -30.13 -38.44
N SER A 509 26.33 -30.46 -38.72
CA SER A 509 26.91 -30.88 -40.01
C SER A 509 26.60 -29.91 -41.17
N ASN A 510 27.52 -29.33 -41.96
CA ASN A 510 29.00 -29.39 -42.13
C ASN A 510 29.43 -28.02 -42.80
N ASP A 511 30.68 -27.60 -43.08
CA ASP A 511 32.02 -28.24 -43.07
C ASP A 511 33.21 -27.22 -43.01
N TYR A 512 34.46 -27.71 -43.13
CA TYR A 512 35.76 -27.13 -43.60
C TYR A 512 36.03 -25.58 -43.64
N SER A 513 37.25 -25.07 -43.39
CA SER A 513 38.58 -25.68 -43.17
C SER A 513 39.49 -24.86 -42.22
N ILE A 514 40.53 -25.51 -41.68
CA ILE A 514 41.51 -24.97 -40.71
C ILE A 514 42.70 -24.34 -41.43
N ASN A 515 43.32 -23.32 -40.84
CA ASN A 515 44.78 -23.15 -40.96
C ASN A 515 45.42 -22.71 -39.62
N ASN A 516 46.60 -23.24 -39.32
CA ASN A 516 47.27 -23.09 -38.02
C ASN A 516 48.17 -21.84 -37.97
N ASN A 517 48.33 -21.26 -36.77
CA ASN A 517 49.66 -21.04 -36.16
C ASN A 517 49.59 -20.41 -34.74
N MET A 518 50.24 -21.04 -33.77
CA MET A 518 50.73 -20.41 -32.53
C MET A 518 52.17 -19.90 -32.75
N PRO A 519 52.69 -19.01 -31.88
CA PRO A 519 53.61 -19.51 -30.84
C PRO A 519 53.24 -19.10 -29.41
N LYS A 520 53.83 -19.80 -28.44
CA LYS A 520 53.63 -19.64 -26.99
C LYS A 520 54.63 -18.65 -26.38
N THR A 521 54.28 -18.00 -25.26
CA THR A 521 55.22 -17.48 -24.26
C THR A 521 54.72 -17.72 -22.83
N HIS A 522 55.63 -17.67 -21.84
CA HIS A 522 55.50 -18.22 -20.49
C HIS A 522 55.05 -17.25 -19.39
N GLY A 523 54.56 -17.81 -18.27
CA GLY A 523 54.61 -17.21 -16.92
C GLY A 523 53.38 -16.35 -16.53
N THR A 524 52.93 -16.29 -15.27
CA THR A 524 53.41 -16.92 -14.01
C THR A 524 52.23 -17.03 -13.03
N ARG A 525 52.20 -18.05 -12.15
CA ARG A 525 51.22 -18.19 -11.05
C ARG A 525 51.65 -17.38 -9.82
N ILE A 526 50.69 -16.72 -9.15
CA ILE A 526 50.71 -16.46 -7.69
C ILE A 526 49.31 -16.78 -7.16
N SER A 527 49.25 -17.38 -5.96
CA SER A 527 48.03 -17.79 -5.25
C SER A 527 47.45 -16.68 -4.37
N PHE A 528 46.16 -16.78 -4.07
CA PHE A 528 45.50 -16.06 -2.99
C PHE A 528 45.14 -17.03 -1.85
N GLU A 529 45.36 -16.58 -0.62
CA GLU A 529 44.52 -16.92 0.54
C GLU A 529 43.30 -15.97 0.56
#